data_AF-A0A925AWC6-F1
#
_entry.id   AF-A0A925AWC6-F1
#
_cell.length_a   1.000
_cell.length_b   1.000
_cell.length_c   1.000
_cell.angle_alpha   90.00
_cell.angle_beta   90.00
_cell.angle_gamma   90.00
#
_symmetry.space_group_name_H-M   'P 1'
#
loop_
_entity.id
_entity.type
_entity.pdbx_description
1 polymer ?
#
loop_
_entity_poly.entity_id
_entity_poly.type
_entity_poly.pdbx_seq_one_letter_code
_entity_poly.pdbx_strand_id
1 'polypeptide(L)'
;MLCILHAWLLEGSGSNLWTRAVVQSLCRKGETVHLVCQENHPDRYGFISTAITHRLDGSSQTTHSRDTQFPGKCILHKPELGATLPVFVWDKYEEYSRVVPMVDLSTAEIEAYVETNIRVVRRLVEEEKITAIHANHAVMMPVVAQRINEALGIPYTVMPHGSDIEYAVKEDERFLNYATEAFIHAGKIFVHGDEMEERVLKVFRGVPHFADKLVELRLGVDTSDFELVSHTERQREIDQLLSALDVLPRGKSAAQEAAMEKRLPHVRDIDSLRTALQEAARYDGKRPDARAEEKLGAIEWTTAPTLVFVGRLIAWKGIQSLIAALPYALEKEPDLRTIVVGHGPLREAMEVMVWALREGRRDLVELIVSHGRAIDGSADPAASEVALDDVRDFYSELERAGKLDNYYALARRVLRPDAVVFTGYLTHNELRH
;
A
#
# COMPACT_ATOMS: atom_id res chain seq x y z
N MET A 1 -12.69 19.74 20.13
CA MET A 1 -12.33 19.41 18.72
C MET A 1 -11.44 18.18 18.72
N LEU A 2 -11.36 17.45 17.61
CA LEU A 2 -10.55 16.23 17.52
C LEU A 2 -9.22 16.53 16.84
N CYS A 3 -8.13 15.91 17.31
CA CYS A 3 -6.83 15.95 16.65
C CYS A 3 -6.44 14.55 16.17
N ILE A 4 -6.12 14.40 14.90
CA ILE A 4 -5.64 13.16 14.28
C ILE A 4 -4.16 13.32 13.95
N LEU A 5 -3.34 12.42 14.48
CA LEU A 5 -1.90 12.40 14.31
C LEU A 5 -1.53 11.28 13.33
N HIS A 6 -1.05 11.65 12.14
CA HIS A 6 -0.71 10.68 11.09
C HIS A 6 0.76 10.68 10.68
N ALA A 7 1.51 11.78 10.84
CA ALA A 7 2.94 11.90 10.50
C ALA A 7 3.34 11.89 9.00
N TRP A 8 2.58 11.27 8.09
CA TRP A 8 2.99 11.10 6.69
C TRP A 8 2.01 11.73 5.69
N LEU A 9 2.00 11.28 4.43
CA LEU A 9 1.13 11.78 3.35
C LEU A 9 -0.30 11.20 3.42
N LEU A 10 -1.20 11.64 2.54
CA LEU A 10 -2.59 11.15 2.45
C LEU A 10 -2.86 10.27 1.20
N GLU A 11 -1.80 9.85 0.50
CA GLU A 11 -1.86 8.96 -0.67
C GLU A 11 -0.79 7.84 -0.60
N GLY A 12 -1.05 6.71 -1.26
CA GLY A 12 -0.04 5.68 -1.58
C GLY A 12 0.01 4.45 -0.65
N SER A 13 -0.43 4.57 0.61
CA SER A 13 -0.48 3.45 1.56
C SER A 13 -1.88 3.24 2.14
N GLY A 14 -2.15 2.07 2.71
CA GLY A 14 -3.42 1.78 3.38
C GLY A 14 -3.71 2.71 4.57
N SER A 15 -2.72 3.05 5.38
CA SER A 15 -2.89 3.99 6.51
C SER A 15 -3.16 5.42 6.04
N ASN A 16 -2.55 5.85 4.93
CA ASN A 16 -2.79 7.15 4.32
C ASN A 16 -4.24 7.25 3.82
N LEU A 17 -4.72 6.22 3.12
CA LEU A 17 -6.10 6.14 2.63
C LEU A 17 -7.11 6.08 3.77
N TRP A 18 -6.83 5.29 4.81
CA TRP A 18 -7.66 5.20 6.01
C TRP A 18 -7.80 6.57 6.69
N THR A 19 -6.69 7.26 6.91
CA THR A 19 -6.66 8.60 7.53
C THR A 19 -7.49 9.59 6.74
N ARG A 20 -7.27 9.62 5.41
CA ARG A 20 -8.04 10.45 4.48
C ARG A 20 -9.54 10.19 4.60
N ALA A 21 -9.95 8.92 4.54
CA ALA A 21 -11.36 8.52 4.60
C ALA A 21 -12.01 8.87 5.95
N VAL A 22 -11.30 8.65 7.06
CA VAL A 22 -11.82 8.95 8.41
C VAL A 22 -11.96 10.45 8.62
N VAL A 23 -10.94 11.24 8.27
CA VAL A 23 -11.00 12.71 8.39
C VAL A 23 -12.15 13.26 7.55
N GLN A 24 -12.28 12.84 6.29
CA GLN A 24 -13.37 13.26 5.42
C GLN A 24 -14.75 12.86 5.96
N SER A 25 -14.88 11.64 6.50
CA SER A 25 -16.12 11.16 7.12
C SER A 25 -16.51 11.97 8.36
N LEU A 26 -15.54 12.35 9.20
CA LEU A 26 -15.77 13.23 10.34
C LEU A 26 -16.23 14.63 9.90
N CYS A 27 -15.60 15.21 8.87
CA CYS A 27 -16.04 16.50 8.31
C CYS A 27 -17.46 16.41 7.74
N ARG A 28 -17.82 15.31 7.05
CA ARG A 28 -19.21 15.05 6.60
C ARG A 28 -20.20 15.02 7.76
N LYS A 29 -19.79 14.55 8.94
CA LYS A 29 -20.61 14.50 10.17
C LYS A 29 -20.66 15.82 10.95
N GLY A 30 -19.99 16.87 10.48
CA GLY A 30 -20.00 18.19 11.14
C GLY A 30 -18.84 18.43 12.10
N GLU A 31 -17.89 17.51 12.21
CA GLU A 31 -16.76 17.64 13.13
C GLU A 31 -15.65 18.53 12.56
N THR A 32 -15.05 19.34 13.44
CA THR A 32 -13.79 20.02 13.13
C THR A 32 -12.62 19.14 13.57
N VAL A 33 -11.79 18.78 12.60
CA VAL A 33 -10.64 17.88 12.75
C VAL A 33 -9.35 18.65 12.49
N HIS A 34 -8.43 18.59 13.45
CA HIS A 34 -7.05 19.05 13.29
C HIS A 34 -6.20 17.86 12.87
N LEU A 35 -5.71 17.84 11.64
CA LEU A 35 -4.93 16.75 11.08
C LEU A 35 -3.44 17.11 11.06
N VAL A 36 -2.60 16.38 11.79
CA VAL A 36 -1.15 16.58 11.82
C VAL A 36 -0.46 15.56 10.92
N CYS A 37 0.06 16.02 9.78
CA CYS A 37 0.67 15.16 8.76
C CYS A 37 1.64 15.94 7.86
N GLN A 38 2.31 15.26 6.92
CA GLN A 38 3.31 15.87 6.03
C GLN A 38 2.82 16.08 4.59
N GLU A 39 1.50 15.94 4.35
CA GLU A 39 0.90 16.18 3.04
C GLU A 39 1.21 17.60 2.52
N ASN A 40 1.70 17.66 1.28
CA ASN A 40 2.22 18.86 0.65
C ASN A 40 1.32 19.42 -0.45
N HIS A 41 0.34 18.64 -0.89
CA HIS A 41 -0.67 19.04 -1.87
C HIS A 41 -2.08 19.01 -1.27
N PRO A 42 -2.37 19.87 -0.28
CA PRO A 42 -3.69 19.91 0.38
C PRO A 42 -4.81 20.21 -0.62
N ASP A 43 -4.49 20.82 -1.75
CA ASP A 43 -5.44 21.22 -2.76
C ASP A 43 -6.11 20.05 -3.51
N ARG A 44 -5.46 18.88 -3.51
CA ARG A 44 -5.97 17.64 -4.09
C ARG A 44 -7.13 17.04 -3.29
N TYR A 45 -7.36 17.50 -2.06
CA TYR A 45 -8.34 16.94 -1.14
C TYR A 45 -9.44 17.95 -0.84
N GLY A 46 -10.62 17.76 -1.44
CA GLY A 46 -11.74 18.70 -1.32
C GLY A 46 -12.28 18.93 0.10
N PHE A 47 -11.93 18.07 1.07
CA PHE A 47 -12.33 18.21 2.47
C PHE A 47 -11.36 19.03 3.32
N ILE A 48 -10.15 19.34 2.82
CA ILE A 48 -9.18 20.17 3.54
C ILE A 48 -9.56 21.63 3.35
N SER A 49 -10.07 22.26 4.41
CA SER A 49 -10.46 23.68 4.38
C SER A 49 -9.27 24.60 4.55
N THR A 50 -8.27 24.18 5.33
CA THR A 50 -7.11 25.00 5.66
C THR A 50 -5.88 24.13 5.81
N ALA A 51 -4.73 24.56 5.30
CA ALA A 51 -3.43 23.97 5.60
C ALA A 51 -2.48 25.01 6.17
N ILE A 52 -1.80 24.66 7.25
CA ILE A 52 -0.89 25.53 8.00
C ILE A 52 0.45 24.82 8.15
N THR A 53 1.51 25.45 7.66
CA THR A 53 2.88 24.99 7.89
C THR A 53 3.44 25.65 9.15
N HIS A 54 3.96 24.85 10.08
CA HIS A 54 4.59 25.29 11.32
C HIS A 54 6.10 25.20 11.19
N ARG A 55 6.77 26.35 11.16
CA ARG A 55 8.21 26.48 10.96
C ARG A 55 8.99 26.10 12.21
N LEU A 56 10.26 25.74 12.02
CA LEU A 56 11.16 25.41 13.13
C LEU A 56 11.42 26.58 14.09
N ASP A 57 11.30 27.82 13.62
CA ASP A 57 11.41 29.05 14.41
C ASP A 57 10.15 29.35 15.26
N GLY A 58 9.11 28.52 15.14
CA GLY A 58 7.85 28.64 15.86
C GLY A 58 6.76 29.40 15.12
N SER A 59 7.07 30.08 14.01
CA SER A 59 6.06 30.76 13.19
C SER A 59 5.15 29.78 12.45
N SER A 60 3.93 30.23 12.13
CA SER A 60 2.96 29.43 11.37
C SER A 60 2.48 30.22 10.15
N GLN A 61 2.37 29.55 9.01
CA GLN A 61 1.94 30.14 7.75
C GLN A 61 0.80 29.33 7.15
N THR A 62 -0.34 29.96 6.89
CA THR A 62 -1.41 29.36 6.10
C THR A 62 -0.96 29.23 4.65
N THR A 63 -0.82 28.00 4.16
CA THR A 63 -0.38 27.67 2.81
C THR A 63 -1.55 27.32 1.89
N HIS A 64 -2.68 26.94 2.48
CA HIS A 64 -3.91 26.64 1.75
C HIS A 64 -5.14 27.11 2.52
N SER A 65 -6.14 27.65 1.80
CA SER A 65 -7.44 27.96 2.36
C SER A 65 -8.52 27.87 1.28
N ARG A 66 -9.63 27.23 1.60
CA ARG A 66 -10.85 27.19 0.76
C ARG A 66 -12.08 27.04 1.62
N ASP A 67 -13.22 27.47 1.10
CA ASP A 67 -14.50 26.99 1.60
C ASP A 67 -14.74 25.57 1.11
N THR A 68 -15.22 24.71 2.00
CA THR A 68 -15.54 23.31 1.70
C THR A 68 -17.04 23.10 1.79
N GLN A 69 -17.56 22.18 0.99
CA GLN A 69 -18.98 21.80 1.02
C GLN A 69 -19.41 21.04 2.30
N PHE A 70 -18.47 20.65 3.15
CA PHE A 70 -18.73 19.86 4.35
C PHE A 70 -19.19 20.76 5.51
N PRO A 71 -20.11 20.27 6.37
CA PRO A 71 -20.52 21.02 7.57
C PRO A 71 -19.40 21.17 8.60
N GLY A 72 -18.51 20.16 8.69
CA GLY A 72 -17.29 20.19 9.49
C GLY A 72 -16.09 20.71 8.70
N LYS A 73 -14.95 20.86 9.37
CA LYS A 73 -13.72 21.40 8.77
C LYS A 73 -12.52 20.49 9.03
N CYS A 74 -11.66 20.32 8.04
CA CYS A 74 -10.32 19.75 8.25
C CYS A 74 -9.27 20.86 8.18
N ILE A 75 -8.58 21.07 9.30
CA ILE A 75 -7.45 21.98 9.40
C ILE A 75 -6.19 21.11 9.44
N LEU A 76 -5.43 21.13 8.36
CA LEU A 76 -4.18 20.41 8.25
C LEU A 76 -3.04 21.24 8.86
N HIS A 77 -2.27 20.60 9.74
CA HIS A 77 -1.09 21.17 10.38
C HIS A 77 0.14 20.37 9.93
N LYS A 78 1.10 21.05 9.30
CA LYS A 78 2.33 20.47 8.80
C LYS A 78 3.53 21.00 9.58
N PRO A 79 4.08 20.23 10.56
CA PRO A 79 5.34 20.58 11.20
C PRO A 79 6.51 20.52 10.22
N GLU A 80 7.36 21.54 10.17
CA GLU A 80 8.60 21.54 9.40
C GLU A 80 9.63 20.62 10.09
N LEU A 81 10.12 19.59 9.38
CA LEU A 81 11.01 18.54 9.94
C LEU A 81 12.49 18.73 9.56
N GLY A 82 12.82 19.69 8.71
CA GLY A 82 14.13 19.78 8.06
C GLY A 82 14.26 18.80 6.88
N ALA A 83 15.48 18.33 6.60
CA ALA A 83 15.76 17.50 5.42
C ALA A 83 15.35 16.03 5.56
N THR A 84 15.12 15.55 6.79
CA THR A 84 14.93 14.12 7.08
C THR A 84 13.46 13.77 7.27
N LEU A 85 12.97 12.78 6.51
CA LEU A 85 11.70 12.12 6.76
C LEU A 85 11.94 10.67 7.23
N PRO A 86 11.62 10.33 8.49
CA PRO A 86 11.56 8.95 8.95
C PRO A 86 10.42 8.20 8.26
N VAL A 87 10.68 6.99 7.74
CA VAL A 87 9.68 6.13 7.08
C VAL A 87 9.80 4.69 7.56
N PHE A 88 8.76 3.87 7.35
CA PHE A 88 8.86 2.43 7.61
C PHE A 88 9.68 1.71 6.55
N VAL A 89 9.43 2.04 5.29
CA VAL A 89 10.11 1.49 4.11
C VAL A 89 10.53 2.65 3.23
N TRP A 90 11.76 2.60 2.72
CA TRP A 90 12.29 3.64 1.85
C TRP A 90 11.44 3.81 0.58
N ASP A 91 11.11 5.06 0.26
CA ASP A 91 10.52 5.48 -1.02
C ASP A 91 11.01 6.92 -1.32
N LYS A 92 10.66 7.43 -2.50
CA LYS A 92 10.92 8.82 -2.90
C LYS A 92 9.77 9.72 -2.47
N TYR A 93 10.11 10.84 -1.86
CA TYR A 93 9.18 11.88 -1.44
C TYR A 93 9.64 13.22 -2.01
N GLU A 94 8.70 14.05 -2.47
CA GLU A 94 8.98 15.26 -3.24
C GLU A 94 9.83 16.29 -2.47
N GLU A 95 9.52 16.51 -1.19
CA GLU A 95 10.13 17.58 -0.39
C GLU A 95 11.34 17.15 0.45
N TYR A 96 11.68 15.86 0.46
CA TYR A 96 12.71 15.33 1.35
C TYR A 96 13.91 14.78 0.60
N SER A 97 15.05 15.43 0.81
CA SER A 97 16.34 14.98 0.26
C SER A 97 16.92 13.79 1.03
N ARG A 98 16.52 13.58 2.29
CA ARG A 98 16.95 12.46 3.13
C ARG A 98 15.74 11.69 3.65
N VAL A 99 15.39 10.60 2.98
CA VAL A 99 14.35 9.66 3.43
C VAL A 99 15.04 8.44 4.02
N VAL A 100 14.70 8.07 5.25
CA VAL A 100 15.43 7.05 6.00
C VAL A 100 14.46 6.10 6.69
N PRO A 101 14.61 4.77 6.54
CA PRO A 101 13.94 3.81 7.41
C PRO A 101 14.19 4.17 8.87
N MET A 102 13.14 4.30 9.67
CA MET A 102 13.27 4.88 11.03
C MET A 102 14.15 4.04 11.97
N VAL A 103 14.28 2.75 11.70
CA VAL A 103 15.21 1.83 12.39
C VAL A 103 16.68 2.20 12.19
N ASP A 104 17.02 2.84 11.06
CA ASP A 104 18.38 3.30 10.76
C ASP A 104 18.70 4.67 11.37
N LEU A 105 17.72 5.32 12.00
CA LEU A 105 17.94 6.60 12.67
C LEU A 105 18.56 6.41 14.06
N SER A 106 19.40 7.35 14.44
CA SER A 106 19.85 7.44 15.84
C SER A 106 18.68 7.80 16.76
N THR A 107 18.77 7.41 18.03
CA THR A 107 17.77 7.79 19.04
C THR A 107 17.61 9.31 19.14
N ALA A 108 18.70 10.07 18.98
CA ALA A 108 18.65 11.54 18.98
C ALA A 108 17.84 12.10 17.80
N GLU A 109 17.94 11.52 16.60
CA GLU A 109 17.13 11.92 15.45
C GLU A 109 15.64 11.58 15.64
N ILE A 110 15.35 10.41 16.21
CA ILE A 110 13.97 10.00 16.55
C ILE A 110 13.36 10.97 17.56
N GLU A 111 14.08 11.28 18.64
CA GLU A 111 13.64 12.22 19.67
C GLU A 111 13.46 13.64 19.13
N ALA A 112 14.34 14.10 18.23
CA ALA A 112 14.20 15.42 17.58
C ALA A 112 12.94 15.50 16.71
N TYR A 113 12.60 14.42 15.99
CA TYR A 113 11.35 14.32 15.24
C TYR A 113 10.13 14.39 16.17
N VAL A 114 10.15 13.60 17.25
CA VAL A 114 9.05 13.54 18.23
C VAL A 114 8.85 14.92 18.87
N GLU A 115 9.92 15.57 19.32
CA GLU A 115 9.86 16.90 19.95
C GLU A 115 9.32 17.97 18.99
N THR A 116 9.72 17.92 17.72
CA THR A 116 9.20 18.85 16.71
C THR A 116 7.68 18.73 16.57
N ASN A 117 7.15 17.51 16.58
CA ASN A 117 5.70 17.29 16.54
C ASN A 117 5.01 17.69 17.86
N ILE A 118 5.60 17.40 19.02
CA ILE A 118 5.06 17.80 20.33
C ILE A 118 4.86 19.31 20.42
N ARG A 119 5.83 20.11 19.97
CA ARG A 119 5.72 21.58 19.98
C ARG A 119 4.48 22.08 19.21
N VAL A 120 4.17 21.45 18.08
CA VAL A 120 2.98 21.81 17.29
C VAL A 120 1.72 21.31 18.01
N VAL A 121 1.66 20.04 18.38
CA VAL A 121 0.45 19.45 18.99
C VAL A 121 0.10 20.12 20.32
N ARG A 122 1.08 20.45 21.16
CA ARG A 122 0.90 21.18 22.42
C ARG A 122 0.17 22.50 22.20
N ARG A 123 0.64 23.29 21.24
CA ARG A 123 0.03 24.56 20.86
C ARG A 123 -1.41 24.39 20.40
N LEU A 124 -1.67 23.38 19.56
CA LEU A 124 -3.04 23.07 19.11
C LEU A 124 -3.95 22.73 20.29
N VAL A 125 -3.48 21.94 21.25
CA VAL A 125 -4.27 21.62 22.44
C VAL A 125 -4.64 22.87 23.24
N GLU A 126 -3.68 23.77 23.43
CA GLU A 126 -3.85 25.00 24.21
C GLU A 126 -4.74 26.04 23.50
N GLU A 127 -4.63 26.17 22.17
CA GLU A 127 -5.31 27.20 21.38
C GLU A 127 -6.66 26.74 20.81
N GLU A 128 -6.78 25.47 20.42
CA GLU A 128 -7.87 24.95 19.59
C GLU A 128 -8.83 24.01 20.35
N LYS A 129 -8.89 24.10 21.69
CA LYS A 129 -9.83 23.33 22.53
C LYS A 129 -9.91 21.84 22.12
N ILE A 130 -8.74 21.23 21.90
CA ILE A 130 -8.66 19.81 21.55
C ILE A 130 -9.08 19.00 22.78
N THR A 131 -10.04 18.10 22.58
CA THR A 131 -10.63 17.31 23.67
C THR A 131 -10.19 15.85 23.65
N ALA A 132 -9.68 15.37 22.51
CA ALA A 132 -9.14 14.03 22.35
C ALA A 132 -8.20 13.96 21.15
N ILE A 133 -7.25 13.03 21.22
CA ILE A 133 -6.27 12.74 20.17
C ILE A 133 -6.48 11.31 19.65
N HIS A 134 -6.35 11.12 18.35
CA HIS A 134 -6.23 9.81 17.74
C HIS A 134 -4.89 9.73 17.01
N ALA A 135 -4.05 8.76 17.36
CA ALA A 135 -2.75 8.56 16.73
C ALA A 135 -2.75 7.30 15.86
N ASN A 136 -2.37 7.45 14.60
CA ASN A 136 -2.11 6.31 13.72
C ASN A 136 -0.75 5.68 14.03
N HIS A 137 -0.64 4.42 13.63
CA HIS A 137 0.53 3.56 13.80
C HIS A 137 0.82 3.24 15.27
N ALA A 138 1.78 2.35 15.52
CA ALA A 138 2.22 1.94 16.86
C ALA A 138 3.33 2.83 17.43
N VAL A 139 4.05 3.57 16.57
CA VAL A 139 5.24 4.35 16.93
C VAL A 139 5.23 5.74 16.30
N MET A 140 6.13 6.60 16.77
CA MET A 140 6.22 8.03 16.41
C MET A 140 5.05 8.84 16.96
N MET A 141 3.91 8.89 16.25
CA MET A 141 2.78 9.73 16.66
C MET A 141 2.08 9.29 17.96
N PRO A 142 2.00 8.00 18.31
CA PRO A 142 1.55 7.59 19.64
C PRO A 142 2.46 8.07 20.75
N VAL A 143 3.78 8.19 20.53
CA VAL A 143 4.72 8.74 21.51
C VAL A 143 4.48 10.25 21.70
N VAL A 144 4.18 10.96 20.61
CA VAL A 144 3.73 12.36 20.67
C VAL A 144 2.43 12.46 21.48
N ALA A 145 1.43 11.63 21.19
CA ALA A 145 0.16 11.62 21.91
C ALA A 145 0.33 11.29 23.40
N GLN A 146 1.18 10.31 23.74
CA GLN A 146 1.53 9.95 25.11
C GLN A 146 2.09 11.15 25.87
N ARG A 147 3.12 11.81 25.33
CA ARG A 147 3.77 12.94 26.01
C ARG A 147 2.85 14.14 26.16
N ILE A 148 1.92 14.34 25.22
CA ILE A 148 0.85 15.34 25.34
C ILE A 148 -0.16 14.95 26.42
N ASN A 149 -0.53 13.67 26.51
CA ASN A 149 -1.40 13.15 27.56
C ASN A 149 -0.79 13.33 28.96
N GLU A 150 0.49 12.98 29.13
CA GLU A 150 1.20 13.16 30.40
C GLU A 150 1.29 14.63 30.82
N ALA A 151 1.54 15.53 29.86
CA ALA A 151 1.73 16.95 30.15
C ALA A 151 0.41 17.72 30.36
N LEU A 152 -0.64 17.37 29.62
CA LEU A 152 -1.87 18.19 29.53
C LEU A 152 -3.15 17.41 29.86
N GLY A 153 -3.07 16.11 30.13
CA GLY A 153 -4.22 15.27 30.48
C GLY A 153 -5.17 14.96 29.30
N ILE A 154 -4.79 15.27 28.06
CA ILE A 154 -5.64 15.01 26.89
C ILE A 154 -5.69 13.51 26.60
N PRO A 155 -6.87 12.86 26.62
CA PRO A 155 -6.97 11.44 26.33
C PRO A 155 -6.63 11.16 24.87
N TYR A 156 -6.07 9.97 24.63
CA TYR A 156 -5.77 9.54 23.27
C TYR A 156 -6.09 8.08 23.01
N THR A 157 -6.25 7.78 21.73
CA THR A 157 -6.41 6.44 21.19
C THR A 157 -5.34 6.17 20.15
N VAL A 158 -5.06 4.90 19.89
CA VAL A 158 -4.07 4.49 18.89
C VAL A 158 -4.69 3.49 17.92
N MET A 159 -4.33 3.58 16.63
CA MET A 159 -4.61 2.53 15.65
C MET A 159 -3.29 2.05 15.02
N PRO A 160 -2.72 0.92 15.48
CA PRO A 160 -1.59 0.31 14.80
C PRO A 160 -1.97 -0.15 13.39
N HIS A 161 -0.99 -0.16 12.49
CA HIS A 161 -1.11 -0.81 11.19
C HIS A 161 -0.08 -1.94 11.08
N GLY A 162 -0.23 -2.79 10.05
CA GLY A 162 0.68 -3.93 9.89
C GLY A 162 2.13 -3.49 9.64
N SER A 163 2.34 -2.46 8.83
CA SER A 163 3.69 -2.03 8.41
C SER A 163 4.54 -1.48 9.55
N ASP A 164 3.96 -0.75 10.51
CA ASP A 164 4.68 -0.23 11.67
C ASP A 164 5.12 -1.33 12.63
N ILE A 165 4.28 -2.37 12.79
CA ILE A 165 4.63 -3.52 13.61
C ILE A 165 5.77 -4.31 12.94
N GLU A 166 5.63 -4.61 11.65
CA GLU A 166 6.62 -5.44 10.94
C GLU A 166 7.94 -4.72 10.69
N TYR A 167 7.93 -3.44 10.28
CA TYR A 167 9.14 -2.76 9.80
C TYR A 167 9.83 -1.86 10.82
N ALA A 168 9.23 -1.68 11.99
CA ALA A 168 9.85 -0.88 13.06
C ALA A 168 9.84 -1.62 14.39
N VAL A 169 8.66 -1.99 14.89
CA VAL A 169 8.52 -2.55 16.25
C VAL A 169 9.24 -3.89 16.42
N LYS A 170 9.12 -4.79 15.44
CA LYS A 170 9.78 -6.11 15.51
C LYS A 170 11.29 -6.05 15.22
N GLU A 171 11.71 -5.08 14.40
CA GLU A 171 13.09 -4.96 13.93
C GLU A 171 14.01 -4.28 14.95
N ASP A 172 13.45 -3.42 15.81
CA ASP A 172 14.25 -2.62 16.73
C ASP A 172 13.56 -2.44 18.09
N GLU A 173 14.24 -2.91 19.13
CA GLU A 173 13.78 -2.91 20.52
C GLU A 173 13.42 -1.50 21.03
N ARG A 174 14.07 -0.44 20.50
CA ARG A 174 13.71 0.95 20.84
C ARG A 174 12.25 1.24 20.51
N PHE A 175 11.81 0.82 19.32
CA PHE A 175 10.43 1.04 18.87
C PHE A 175 9.43 0.16 19.60
N LEU A 176 9.80 -1.07 19.98
CA LEU A 176 8.98 -1.90 20.87
C LEU A 176 8.76 -1.21 22.22
N ASN A 177 9.81 -0.65 22.81
CA ASN A 177 9.72 0.06 24.10
C ASN A 177 8.85 1.33 23.97
N TYR A 178 9.08 2.15 22.95
CA TYR A 178 8.25 3.34 22.70
C TYR A 178 6.77 3.00 22.50
N ALA A 179 6.46 1.99 21.68
CA ALA A 179 5.10 1.56 21.43
C ALA A 179 4.43 0.98 22.68
N THR A 180 5.16 0.17 23.46
CA THR A 180 4.64 -0.44 24.68
C THR A 180 4.23 0.64 25.69
N GLU A 181 5.09 1.63 25.93
CA GLU A 181 4.79 2.75 26.83
C GLU A 181 3.57 3.56 26.34
N ALA A 182 3.51 3.88 25.04
CA ALA A 182 2.34 4.55 24.47
C ALA A 182 1.06 3.71 24.64
N PHE A 183 1.12 2.38 24.50
CA PHE A 183 -0.06 1.53 24.64
C PHE A 183 -0.51 1.38 26.10
N ILE A 184 0.43 1.44 27.06
CA ILE A 184 0.13 1.47 28.50
C ILE A 184 -0.73 2.69 28.86
N HIS A 185 -0.44 3.85 28.26
CA HIS A 185 -1.15 5.11 28.59
C HIS A 185 -2.35 5.42 27.67
N ALA A 186 -2.45 4.78 26.51
CA ALA A 186 -3.58 4.95 25.60
C ALA A 186 -4.91 4.50 26.25
N GLY A 187 -5.98 5.26 26.02
CA GLY A 187 -7.31 4.94 26.54
C GLY A 187 -7.94 3.74 25.84
N LYS A 188 -7.84 3.69 24.51
CA LYS A 188 -8.28 2.57 23.66
C LYS A 188 -7.33 2.37 22.48
N ILE A 189 -7.28 1.14 22.00
CA ILE A 189 -6.46 0.71 20.88
C ILE A 189 -7.37 0.07 19.86
N PHE A 190 -7.43 0.66 18.67
CA PHE A 190 -8.29 0.19 17.60
C PHE A 190 -7.56 -0.86 16.77
N VAL A 191 -8.18 -2.03 16.59
CA VAL A 191 -7.65 -3.14 15.79
C VAL A 191 -8.63 -3.48 14.66
N HIS A 192 -8.14 -4.10 13.59
CA HIS A 192 -8.97 -4.51 12.46
C HIS A 192 -8.88 -6.02 12.25
N GLY A 193 -9.93 -6.73 12.68
CA GLY A 193 -10.06 -8.18 12.56
C GLY A 193 -9.16 -8.97 13.50
N ASP A 194 -9.48 -10.26 13.60
CA ASP A 194 -8.86 -11.21 14.55
C ASP A 194 -7.34 -11.30 14.39
N GLU A 195 -6.83 -11.26 13.14
CA GLU A 195 -5.40 -11.37 12.87
C GLU A 195 -4.61 -10.21 13.49
N MET A 196 -5.09 -8.97 13.34
CA MET A 196 -4.41 -7.82 13.93
C MET A 196 -4.50 -7.85 15.44
N GLU A 197 -5.64 -8.26 16.01
CA GLU A 197 -5.82 -8.44 17.44
C GLU A 197 -4.81 -9.44 18.03
N GLU A 198 -4.73 -10.64 17.46
CA GLU A 198 -3.77 -11.66 17.87
C GLU A 198 -2.33 -11.18 17.73
N ARG A 199 -2.03 -10.48 16.62
CA ARG A 199 -0.69 -9.95 16.35
C ARG A 199 -0.28 -8.93 17.40
N VAL A 200 -1.11 -7.94 17.73
CA VAL A 200 -0.76 -6.91 18.72
C VAL A 200 -0.60 -7.54 20.10
N LEU A 201 -1.50 -8.44 20.52
CA LEU A 201 -1.40 -9.14 21.80
C LEU A 201 -0.11 -9.96 21.91
N LYS A 202 0.31 -10.61 20.81
CA LYS A 202 1.53 -11.41 20.77
C LYS A 202 2.79 -10.56 20.86
N VAL A 203 2.81 -9.39 20.22
CA VAL A 203 3.97 -8.49 20.14
C VAL A 203 4.12 -7.67 21.42
N PHE A 204 3.05 -7.01 21.88
CA PHE A 204 3.09 -6.06 23.00
C PHE A 204 2.75 -6.69 24.34
N ARG A 205 3.45 -7.78 24.70
CA ARG A 205 3.22 -8.53 25.95
C ARG A 205 3.47 -7.71 27.22
N GLY A 206 4.20 -6.60 27.11
CA GLY A 206 4.49 -5.68 28.21
C GLY A 206 3.32 -4.78 28.61
N VAL A 207 2.23 -4.73 27.83
CA VAL A 207 1.07 -3.89 28.12
C VAL A 207 0.13 -4.59 29.11
N PRO A 208 -0.09 -4.06 30.33
CA PRO A 208 -1.00 -4.68 31.30
C PRO A 208 -2.44 -4.63 30.82
N HIS A 209 -3.19 -5.71 31.04
CA HIS A 209 -4.61 -5.82 30.70
C HIS A 209 -4.91 -5.40 29.24
N PHE A 210 -4.01 -5.75 28.31
CA PHE A 210 -4.04 -5.19 26.97
C PHE A 210 -5.33 -5.48 26.21
N ALA A 211 -5.87 -6.69 26.35
CA ALA A 211 -7.14 -7.10 25.73
C ALA A 211 -8.32 -6.16 26.10
N ASP A 212 -8.35 -5.63 27.33
CA ASP A 212 -9.43 -4.74 27.80
C ASP A 212 -9.41 -3.36 27.10
N LYS A 213 -8.28 -3.02 26.46
CA LYS A 213 -8.10 -1.79 25.70
C LYS A 213 -8.48 -1.93 24.23
N LEU A 214 -8.53 -3.15 23.71
CA LEU A 214 -8.76 -3.40 22.30
C LEU A 214 -10.21 -3.12 21.93
N VAL A 215 -10.40 -2.46 20.79
CA VAL A 215 -11.70 -2.19 20.19
C VAL A 215 -11.60 -2.52 18.70
N GLU A 216 -12.39 -3.48 18.26
CA GLU A 216 -12.45 -3.83 16.85
C GLU A 216 -13.12 -2.71 16.05
N LEU A 217 -12.44 -2.22 15.01
CA LEU A 217 -13.01 -1.36 13.99
C LEU A 217 -13.32 -2.15 12.73
N ARG A 218 -14.59 -2.11 12.34
CA ARG A 218 -15.05 -2.56 11.04
C ARG A 218 -14.73 -1.48 10.01
N LEU A 219 -13.63 -1.68 9.30
CA LEU A 219 -13.24 -0.82 8.19
C LEU A 219 -14.19 -1.00 7.01
N GLY A 220 -14.24 0.00 6.14
CA GLY A 220 -15.12 0.01 4.98
C GLY A 220 -14.52 0.78 3.81
N VAL A 221 -15.28 0.83 2.73
CA VAL A 221 -14.98 1.57 1.51
C VAL A 221 -15.93 2.77 1.41
N ASP A 222 -15.48 3.87 0.78
CA ASP A 222 -16.39 4.97 0.45
C ASP A 222 -17.33 4.54 -0.68
N THR A 223 -18.59 4.29 -0.34
CA THR A 223 -19.60 3.83 -1.30
C THR A 223 -20.12 4.95 -2.21
N SER A 224 -19.71 6.21 -2.02
CA SER A 224 -19.94 7.26 -3.03
C SER A 224 -18.91 7.21 -4.15
N ASP A 225 -17.75 6.61 -3.90
CA ASP A 225 -16.71 6.41 -4.90
C ASP A 225 -16.77 5.00 -5.48
N PHE A 226 -17.07 3.98 -4.67
CA PHE A 226 -17.16 2.58 -5.09
C PHE A 226 -18.60 2.07 -4.99
N GLU A 227 -19.36 2.27 -6.08
CA GLU A 227 -20.73 1.79 -6.20
C GLU A 227 -20.80 0.35 -6.74
N LEU A 228 -21.89 -0.36 -6.43
CA LEU A 228 -22.12 -1.69 -6.98
C LEU A 228 -22.60 -1.56 -8.44
N VAL A 229 -21.86 -2.22 -9.34
CA VAL A 229 -22.16 -2.21 -10.78
C VAL A 229 -22.71 -3.56 -11.22
N SER A 230 -23.84 -3.54 -11.93
CA SER A 230 -24.42 -4.76 -12.51
C SER A 230 -23.58 -5.27 -13.69
N HIS A 231 -23.65 -6.57 -14.01
CA HIS A 231 -22.89 -7.12 -15.15
C HIS A 231 -23.20 -6.40 -16.47
N THR A 232 -24.45 -6.00 -16.69
CA THR A 232 -24.90 -5.28 -17.88
C THR A 232 -24.37 -3.85 -17.98
N GLU A 233 -23.92 -3.27 -16.86
CA GLU A 233 -23.38 -1.91 -16.81
C GLU A 233 -21.86 -1.86 -16.81
N ARG A 234 -21.18 -3.01 -16.62
CA ARG A 234 -19.71 -3.07 -16.59
C ARG A 234 -19.05 -2.44 -17.82
N GLN A 235 -19.61 -2.65 -19.01
CA GLN A 235 -19.07 -2.06 -20.22
C GLN A 235 -19.05 -0.52 -20.14
N ARG A 236 -20.13 0.09 -19.63
CA ARG A 236 -20.23 1.54 -19.48
C ARG A 236 -19.15 2.07 -18.54
N GLU A 237 -18.91 1.40 -17.42
CA GLU A 237 -17.90 1.84 -16.47
C GLU A 237 -16.48 1.64 -17.01
N ILE A 238 -16.22 0.55 -17.73
CA ILE A 238 -14.95 0.36 -18.42
C ILE A 238 -14.74 1.46 -19.48
N ASP A 239 -15.75 1.85 -20.25
CA ASP A 239 -15.61 2.95 -21.22
C ASP A 239 -15.23 4.28 -20.54
N GLN A 240 -15.72 4.52 -19.31
CA GLN A 240 -15.28 5.66 -18.49
C GLN A 240 -13.83 5.51 -18.02
N LEU A 241 -13.43 4.31 -17.56
CA LEU A 241 -12.04 4.00 -17.22
C LEU A 241 -11.12 4.28 -18.41
N LEU A 242 -11.44 3.73 -19.59
CA LEU A 242 -10.67 3.91 -20.82
C LEU A 242 -10.50 5.40 -21.16
N SER A 243 -11.57 6.19 -21.01
CA SER A 243 -11.52 7.64 -21.22
C SER A 243 -10.63 8.35 -20.19
N ALA A 244 -10.66 7.91 -18.93
CA ALA A 244 -9.81 8.46 -17.87
C ALA A 244 -8.32 8.13 -18.10
N LEU A 245 -8.01 6.96 -18.66
CA LEU A 245 -6.63 6.56 -18.96
C LEU A 245 -5.98 7.36 -20.10
N ASP A 246 -6.77 7.87 -21.05
CA ASP A 246 -6.27 8.52 -22.28
C ASP A 246 -5.36 9.72 -21.99
N VAL A 247 -5.71 10.51 -20.95
CA VAL A 247 -5.01 11.73 -20.57
C VAL A 247 -3.82 11.51 -19.62
N LEU A 248 -3.61 10.27 -19.17
CA LEU A 248 -2.58 9.97 -18.19
C LEU A 248 -1.21 9.72 -18.84
N PRO A 249 -0.11 10.14 -18.19
CA PRO A 249 1.22 9.71 -18.60
C PRO A 249 1.36 8.19 -18.51
N ARG A 250 2.16 7.61 -19.42
CA ARG A 250 2.24 6.15 -19.62
C ARG A 250 3.44 5.51 -18.94
N GLY A 251 3.21 4.28 -18.50
CA GLY A 251 4.21 3.35 -17.99
C GLY A 251 4.82 2.53 -19.11
N LYS A 252 4.70 1.20 -19.03
CA LYS A 252 5.34 0.29 -19.98
C LYS A 252 4.78 0.47 -21.40
N SER A 253 5.67 0.65 -22.37
CA SER A 253 5.29 0.79 -23.78
C SER A 253 5.14 -0.55 -24.50
N ALA A 254 4.39 -0.56 -25.61
CA ALA A 254 4.26 -1.72 -26.50
C ALA A 254 5.63 -2.21 -27.02
N ALA A 255 6.56 -1.30 -27.29
CA ALA A 255 7.91 -1.63 -27.75
C ALA A 255 8.73 -2.33 -26.66
N GLN A 256 8.58 -1.92 -25.39
CA GLN A 256 9.24 -2.57 -24.26
C GLN A 256 8.67 -3.96 -23.99
N GLU A 257 7.35 -4.12 -24.05
CA GLU A 257 6.68 -5.43 -23.96
C GLU A 257 7.21 -6.38 -25.05
N ALA A 258 7.17 -5.97 -26.32
CA ALA A 258 7.66 -6.78 -27.43
C ALA A 258 9.17 -7.07 -27.36
N ALA A 259 9.98 -6.12 -26.87
CA ALA A 259 11.41 -6.32 -26.68
C ALA A 259 11.71 -7.34 -25.57
N MET A 260 10.93 -7.32 -24.48
CA MET A 260 11.02 -8.30 -23.40
C MET A 260 10.72 -9.69 -23.94
N GLU A 261 9.57 -9.89 -24.59
CA GLU A 261 9.18 -11.21 -25.14
C GLU A 261 10.21 -11.79 -26.11
N LYS A 262 10.82 -10.96 -26.97
CA LYS A 262 11.89 -11.40 -27.89
C LYS A 262 13.16 -11.90 -27.18
N ARG A 263 13.41 -11.46 -25.94
CA ARG A 263 14.57 -11.89 -25.13
C ARG A 263 14.31 -13.19 -24.39
N LEU A 264 13.07 -13.48 -23.99
CA LEU A 264 12.74 -14.63 -23.13
C LEU A 264 13.16 -16.00 -23.68
N PRO A 265 13.07 -16.29 -25.01
CA PRO A 265 13.59 -17.52 -25.59
C PRO A 265 15.10 -17.74 -25.39
N HIS A 266 15.86 -16.69 -25.06
CA HIS A 266 17.32 -16.71 -24.91
C HIS A 266 17.78 -16.67 -23.45
N VAL A 267 16.87 -16.50 -22.48
CA VAL A 267 17.20 -16.54 -21.05
C VAL A 267 17.54 -17.98 -20.65
N ARG A 268 18.67 -18.17 -19.97
CA ARG A 268 19.20 -19.48 -19.56
C ARG A 268 19.58 -19.56 -18.08
N ASP A 269 19.81 -18.41 -17.46
CA ASP A 269 20.33 -18.29 -16.09
C ASP A 269 19.81 -17.01 -15.42
N ILE A 270 20.11 -16.84 -14.14
CA ILE A 270 19.62 -15.72 -13.35
C ILE A 270 20.14 -14.36 -13.84
N ASP A 271 21.34 -14.31 -14.42
CA ASP A 271 21.94 -13.06 -14.88
C ASP A 271 21.30 -12.56 -16.18
N SER A 272 21.05 -13.47 -17.12
CA SER A 272 20.28 -13.19 -18.34
C SER A 272 18.82 -12.85 -18.01
N LEU A 273 18.21 -13.50 -17.02
CA LEU A 273 16.88 -13.14 -16.52
C LEU A 273 16.88 -11.73 -15.92
N ARG A 274 17.79 -11.44 -14.98
CA ARG A 274 17.89 -10.13 -14.33
C ARG A 274 18.08 -9.01 -15.35
N THR A 275 18.93 -9.24 -16.35
CA THR A 275 19.14 -8.28 -17.45
C THR A 275 17.84 -8.04 -18.23
N ALA A 276 17.10 -9.10 -18.55
CA ALA A 276 15.82 -8.99 -19.25
C ALA A 276 14.78 -8.21 -18.43
N LEU A 277 14.66 -8.49 -17.13
CA LEU A 277 13.73 -7.80 -16.22
C LEU A 277 14.10 -6.32 -16.04
N GLN A 278 15.37 -6.01 -15.77
CA GLN A 278 15.85 -4.65 -15.57
C GLN A 278 15.65 -3.76 -16.81
N GLU A 279 15.88 -4.32 -17.99
CA GLU A 279 15.69 -3.61 -19.26
C GLU A 279 14.20 -3.39 -19.57
N ALA A 280 13.35 -4.37 -19.24
CA ALA A 280 11.90 -4.25 -19.36
C ALA A 280 11.32 -3.22 -18.38
N ALA A 281 11.91 -3.08 -17.19
CA ALA A 281 11.48 -2.18 -16.11
C ALA A 281 11.91 -0.71 -16.28
N ARG A 282 12.48 -0.31 -17.43
CA ARG A 282 12.92 1.07 -17.70
C ARG A 282 11.78 2.00 -18.09
N TYR A 283 10.82 2.18 -17.20
CA TYR A 283 9.69 3.09 -17.36
C TYR A 283 9.20 3.61 -16.00
N ASP A 284 8.27 4.55 -15.98
CA ASP A 284 7.62 4.97 -14.73
C ASP A 284 6.58 3.92 -14.32
N GLY A 285 6.94 3.05 -13.38
CA GLY A 285 6.08 1.97 -12.88
C GLY A 285 4.83 2.43 -12.14
N LYS A 286 4.74 3.72 -11.74
CA LYS A 286 3.57 4.30 -11.09
C LYS A 286 2.60 4.91 -12.10
N ARG A 287 2.50 4.32 -13.30
CA ARG A 287 1.65 4.76 -14.42
C ARG A 287 0.89 3.59 -15.07
N PRO A 288 -0.25 3.85 -15.73
CA PRO A 288 -0.91 2.84 -16.55
C PRO A 288 -0.04 2.47 -17.77
N ASP A 289 -0.08 1.20 -18.15
CA ASP A 289 0.64 0.70 -19.32
C ASP A 289 0.03 1.28 -20.61
N ALA A 290 0.86 1.53 -21.63
CA ALA A 290 0.42 2.19 -22.87
C ALA A 290 -0.58 1.37 -23.70
N ARG A 291 -0.76 0.09 -23.38
CA ARG A 291 -1.73 -0.82 -24.02
C ARG A 291 -2.87 -1.21 -23.08
N ALA A 292 -3.01 -0.57 -21.93
CA ALA A 292 -4.07 -0.88 -20.98
C ALA A 292 -5.44 -0.76 -21.65
N GLU A 293 -5.67 0.30 -22.43
CA GLU A 293 -6.94 0.52 -23.11
C GLU A 293 -7.24 -0.51 -24.18
N GLU A 294 -6.24 -0.85 -25.00
CA GLU A 294 -6.36 -1.88 -26.03
C GLU A 294 -6.74 -3.24 -25.39
N LYS A 295 -6.04 -3.62 -24.32
CA LYS A 295 -6.24 -4.92 -23.66
C LYS A 295 -7.57 -4.99 -22.91
N LEU A 296 -7.97 -3.91 -22.22
CA LEU A 296 -9.24 -3.85 -21.51
C LEU A 296 -10.42 -3.73 -22.47
N GLY A 297 -10.29 -2.95 -23.55
CA GLY A 297 -11.33 -2.80 -24.57
C GLY A 297 -11.60 -4.05 -25.40
N ALA A 298 -10.68 -5.02 -25.40
CA ALA A 298 -10.85 -6.31 -26.09
C ALA A 298 -11.66 -7.34 -25.28
N ILE A 299 -12.08 -7.02 -24.04
CA ILE A 299 -12.82 -7.93 -23.17
C ILE A 299 -14.33 -7.67 -23.30
N GLU A 300 -15.11 -8.75 -23.42
CA GLU A 300 -16.58 -8.69 -23.38
C GLU A 300 -17.09 -8.55 -21.94
N TRP A 301 -17.07 -7.34 -21.39
CA TRP A 301 -17.30 -7.08 -19.95
C TRP A 301 -18.68 -7.46 -19.42
N THR A 302 -19.66 -7.61 -20.31
CA THR A 302 -21.02 -7.99 -19.93
C THR A 302 -21.11 -9.47 -19.53
N THR A 303 -20.26 -10.32 -20.08
CA THR A 303 -20.38 -11.79 -19.95
C THR A 303 -19.09 -12.46 -19.47
N ALA A 304 -17.93 -11.86 -19.73
CA ALA A 304 -16.64 -12.43 -19.35
C ALA A 304 -16.56 -12.63 -17.82
N PRO A 305 -16.26 -13.85 -17.36
CA PRO A 305 -15.83 -14.07 -16.00
C PRO A 305 -14.52 -13.31 -15.77
N THR A 306 -14.47 -12.49 -14.73
CA THR A 306 -13.31 -11.64 -14.47
C THR A 306 -12.76 -11.91 -13.08
N LEU A 307 -11.46 -12.20 -13.00
CA LEU A 307 -10.71 -12.22 -11.77
C LEU A 307 -9.84 -10.97 -11.72
N VAL A 308 -9.93 -10.19 -10.65
CA VAL A 308 -9.18 -8.95 -10.50
C VAL A 308 -8.23 -9.06 -9.32
N PHE A 309 -6.97 -8.72 -9.55
CA PHE A 309 -5.97 -8.49 -8.51
C PHE A 309 -5.60 -7.01 -8.52
N VAL A 310 -5.72 -6.34 -7.37
CA VAL A 310 -5.30 -4.95 -7.18
C VAL A 310 -4.35 -4.87 -6.00
N GLY A 311 -3.10 -4.47 -6.24
CA GLY A 311 -2.15 -4.30 -5.14
C GLY A 311 -0.72 -4.11 -5.59
N ARG A 312 0.16 -3.87 -4.61
CA ARG A 312 1.61 -3.85 -4.87
C ARG A 312 2.07 -5.26 -5.27
N LEU A 313 2.84 -5.36 -6.35
CA LEU A 313 3.33 -6.63 -6.90
C LEU A 313 4.63 -7.04 -6.17
N ILE A 314 4.45 -7.58 -4.97
CA ILE A 314 5.49 -8.12 -4.07
C ILE A 314 5.08 -9.52 -3.59
N ALA A 315 6.03 -10.33 -3.15
CA ALA A 315 5.79 -11.75 -2.83
C ALA A 315 4.69 -11.95 -1.78
N TRP A 316 4.68 -11.12 -0.74
CA TRP A 316 3.69 -11.21 0.36
C TRP A 316 2.25 -10.95 -0.07
N LYS A 317 2.02 -10.40 -1.27
CA LYS A 317 0.67 -10.14 -1.79
C LYS A 317 0.10 -11.32 -2.59
N GLY A 318 0.88 -12.36 -2.85
CA GLY A 318 0.38 -13.63 -3.39
C GLY A 318 0.06 -13.62 -4.88
N ILE A 319 0.53 -12.65 -5.66
CA ILE A 319 0.28 -12.59 -7.11
C ILE A 319 0.87 -13.82 -7.83
N GLN A 320 2.00 -14.33 -7.36
CA GLN A 320 2.62 -15.55 -7.87
C GLN A 320 1.74 -16.79 -7.67
N SER A 321 1.05 -16.86 -6.52
CA SER A 321 0.13 -17.94 -6.18
C SER A 321 -1.08 -17.92 -7.09
N LEU A 322 -1.62 -16.72 -7.33
CA LEU A 322 -2.69 -16.51 -8.30
C LEU A 322 -2.25 -17.02 -9.68
N ILE A 323 -1.08 -16.61 -10.19
CA ILE A 323 -0.58 -17.02 -11.51
C ILE A 323 -0.35 -18.54 -11.59
N ALA A 324 0.22 -19.16 -10.55
CA ALA A 324 0.41 -20.60 -10.48
C ALA A 324 -0.92 -21.39 -10.46
N ALA A 325 -1.99 -20.81 -9.93
CA ALA A 325 -3.32 -21.44 -9.93
C ALA A 325 -4.09 -21.27 -11.26
N LEU A 326 -3.71 -20.30 -12.11
CA LEU A 326 -4.46 -19.97 -13.33
C LEU A 326 -4.70 -21.14 -14.29
N PRO A 327 -3.76 -22.05 -14.55
CA PRO A 327 -4.02 -23.19 -15.43
C PRO A 327 -5.24 -24.02 -15.01
N TYR A 328 -5.43 -24.23 -13.70
CA TYR A 328 -6.60 -24.97 -13.19
C TYR A 328 -7.88 -24.13 -13.21
N ALA A 329 -7.79 -22.82 -13.01
CA ALA A 329 -8.95 -21.93 -13.13
C ALA A 329 -9.45 -21.88 -14.58
N LEU A 330 -8.53 -21.72 -15.54
CA LEU A 330 -8.83 -21.67 -16.97
C LEU A 330 -9.28 -23.02 -17.55
N GLU A 331 -8.91 -24.14 -16.93
CA GLU A 331 -9.48 -25.45 -17.28
C GLU A 331 -10.99 -25.51 -17.01
N LYS A 332 -11.42 -24.89 -15.91
CA LYS A 332 -12.83 -24.86 -15.48
C LYS A 332 -13.62 -23.76 -16.17
N GLU A 333 -12.98 -22.61 -16.37
CA GLU A 333 -13.58 -21.42 -16.96
C GLU A 333 -12.67 -20.88 -18.08
N PRO A 334 -12.78 -21.42 -19.31
CA PRO A 334 -11.90 -21.05 -20.42
C PRO A 334 -12.00 -19.58 -20.82
N ASP A 335 -13.12 -18.90 -20.53
CA ASP A 335 -13.33 -17.49 -20.87
C ASP A 335 -12.97 -16.53 -19.73
N LEU A 336 -12.40 -17.02 -18.63
CA LEU A 336 -11.88 -16.20 -17.55
C LEU A 336 -10.84 -15.20 -18.06
N ARG A 337 -11.00 -13.93 -17.67
CA ARG A 337 -10.01 -12.86 -17.84
C ARG A 337 -9.46 -12.45 -16.49
N THR A 338 -8.14 -12.50 -16.36
CA THR A 338 -7.44 -12.08 -15.14
C THR A 338 -6.87 -10.69 -15.33
N ILE A 339 -7.31 -9.72 -14.54
CA ILE A 339 -6.81 -8.35 -14.57
C ILE A 339 -5.86 -8.15 -13.39
N VAL A 340 -4.63 -7.75 -13.68
CA VAL A 340 -3.61 -7.46 -12.68
C VAL A 340 -3.30 -5.97 -12.71
N VAL A 341 -3.75 -5.28 -11.66
CA VAL A 341 -3.57 -3.86 -11.45
C VAL A 341 -2.53 -3.65 -10.36
N GLY A 342 -1.49 -2.88 -10.70
CA GLY A 342 -0.49 -2.46 -9.73
C GLY A 342 0.92 -2.42 -10.27
N HIS A 343 1.81 -2.07 -9.36
CA HIS A 343 3.24 -1.92 -9.60
C HIS A 343 4.02 -2.61 -8.49
N GLY A 344 5.26 -2.95 -8.77
CA GLY A 344 6.14 -3.55 -7.79
C GLY A 344 7.28 -4.31 -8.45
N PRO A 345 8.28 -4.71 -7.66
CA PRO A 345 9.47 -5.38 -8.15
C PRO A 345 9.20 -6.74 -8.80
N LEU A 346 8.13 -7.44 -8.40
CA LEU A 346 7.75 -8.71 -9.06
C LEU A 346 7.01 -8.52 -10.37
N ARG A 347 6.67 -7.29 -10.77
CA ARG A 347 5.85 -7.06 -11.97
C ARG A 347 6.41 -7.83 -13.16
N GLU A 348 7.59 -7.45 -13.65
CA GLU A 348 8.12 -8.02 -14.89
C GLU A 348 8.28 -9.53 -14.78
N ALA A 349 8.66 -10.02 -13.61
CA ALA A 349 8.81 -11.45 -13.36
C ALA A 349 7.48 -12.20 -13.46
N MET A 350 6.37 -11.61 -13.02
CA MET A 350 5.03 -12.18 -13.16
C MET A 350 4.58 -12.23 -14.62
N GLU A 351 4.86 -11.20 -15.42
CA GLU A 351 4.63 -11.26 -16.88
C GLU A 351 5.45 -12.38 -17.52
N VAL A 352 6.74 -12.50 -17.16
CA VAL A 352 7.61 -13.56 -17.67
C VAL A 352 7.14 -14.94 -17.22
N MET A 353 6.63 -15.09 -15.99
CA MET A 353 6.09 -16.35 -15.49
C MET A 353 4.85 -16.79 -16.28
N VAL A 354 3.93 -15.86 -16.58
CA VAL A 354 2.77 -16.14 -17.45
C VAL A 354 3.22 -16.59 -18.84
N TRP A 355 4.17 -15.87 -19.45
CA TRP A 355 4.75 -16.26 -20.74
C TRP A 355 5.41 -17.64 -20.67
N ALA A 356 6.19 -17.91 -19.63
CA ALA A 356 6.92 -19.17 -19.47
C ALA A 356 5.98 -20.37 -19.31
N LEU A 357 4.88 -20.21 -18.55
CA LEU A 357 3.83 -21.22 -18.41
C LEU A 357 3.15 -21.52 -19.76
N ARG A 358 2.82 -20.47 -20.53
CA ARG A 358 2.22 -20.60 -21.87
C ARG A 358 3.14 -21.32 -22.86
N GLU A 359 4.42 -20.98 -22.88
CA GLU A 359 5.41 -21.58 -23.80
C GLU A 359 5.93 -22.94 -23.31
N GLY A 360 5.60 -23.35 -22.08
CA GLY A 360 6.12 -24.58 -21.48
C GLY A 360 7.59 -24.50 -21.07
N ARG A 361 8.11 -23.29 -20.83
CA ARG A 361 9.47 -23.03 -20.34
C ARG A 361 9.56 -23.29 -18.83
N ARG A 362 9.48 -24.58 -18.46
CA ARG A 362 9.61 -25.04 -17.06
C ARG A 362 10.87 -24.52 -16.40
N ASP A 363 11.99 -24.53 -17.13
CA ASP A 363 13.29 -23.99 -16.69
C ASP A 363 13.20 -22.51 -16.27
N LEU A 364 12.44 -21.70 -17.01
CA LEU A 364 12.29 -20.27 -16.71
C LEU A 364 11.37 -20.02 -15.52
N VAL A 365 10.30 -20.83 -15.37
CA VAL A 365 9.44 -20.78 -14.19
C VAL A 365 10.23 -21.17 -12.94
N GLU A 366 10.98 -22.26 -12.98
CA GLU A 366 11.84 -22.71 -11.89
C GLU A 366 12.90 -21.67 -11.53
N LEU A 367 13.48 -21.00 -12.54
CA LEU A 367 14.45 -19.94 -12.32
C LEU A 367 13.83 -18.75 -11.56
N ILE A 368 12.62 -18.32 -11.94
CA ILE A 368 11.88 -17.25 -11.25
C ILE A 368 11.55 -17.66 -9.81
N VAL A 369 10.97 -18.85 -9.63
CA VAL A 369 10.54 -19.35 -8.31
C VAL A 369 11.75 -19.50 -7.37
N SER A 370 12.86 -20.07 -7.86
CA SER A 370 14.06 -20.31 -7.04
C SER A 370 14.82 -19.03 -6.69
N HIS A 371 14.65 -17.95 -7.47
CA HIS A 371 15.33 -16.67 -7.26
C HIS A 371 14.37 -15.53 -6.94
N GLY A 372 13.14 -15.86 -6.52
CA GLY A 372 12.08 -14.89 -6.23
C GLY A 372 12.56 -13.76 -5.32
N ARG A 373 13.40 -14.08 -4.33
CA ARG A 373 14.02 -13.11 -3.40
C ARG A 373 14.88 -12.08 -4.11
N ALA A 374 15.77 -12.53 -4.99
CA ALA A 374 16.70 -11.66 -5.70
C ALA A 374 15.97 -10.75 -6.72
N ILE A 375 14.76 -11.15 -7.12
CA ILE A 375 13.91 -10.43 -8.06
C ILE A 375 12.97 -9.44 -7.32
N ASP A 376 12.36 -9.88 -6.21
CA ASP A 376 11.49 -9.04 -5.37
C ASP A 376 12.23 -7.83 -4.81
N GLY A 377 13.54 -7.92 -4.58
CA GLY A 377 14.36 -6.76 -4.19
C GLY A 377 13.81 -5.99 -2.98
N SER A 378 12.93 -6.61 -2.21
CA SER A 378 12.29 -6.00 -1.05
C SER A 378 13.34 -5.88 0.04
N ALA A 379 13.43 -4.70 0.65
CA ALA A 379 14.27 -4.47 1.83
C ALA A 379 13.69 -5.15 3.10
N ASP A 380 12.62 -5.92 2.96
CA ASP A 380 11.86 -6.57 4.00
C ASP A 380 12.51 -7.92 4.35
N PRO A 381 13.14 -8.07 5.53
CA PRO A 381 13.80 -9.31 5.93
C PRO A 381 12.83 -10.50 6.00
N ALA A 382 11.57 -10.27 6.38
CA ALA A 382 10.54 -11.29 6.49
C ALA A 382 9.96 -11.70 5.12
N ALA A 383 9.80 -10.77 4.18
CA ALA A 383 9.53 -11.11 2.78
C ALA A 383 10.74 -11.82 2.12
N SER A 384 11.95 -11.57 2.63
CA SER A 384 13.19 -12.16 2.12
C SER A 384 13.38 -13.64 2.45
N GLU A 385 12.71 -14.15 3.49
CA GLU A 385 12.76 -15.57 3.88
C GLU A 385 11.74 -16.45 3.14
N VAL A 386 10.69 -15.86 2.54
CA VAL A 386 9.50 -16.57 2.01
C VAL A 386 9.28 -16.36 0.50
N ALA A 387 10.27 -15.82 -0.21
CA ALA A 387 10.04 -15.35 -1.58
C ALA A 387 9.68 -16.49 -2.56
N LEU A 388 8.38 -16.56 -2.88
CA LEU A 388 7.71 -17.54 -3.76
C LEU A 388 7.75 -18.99 -3.23
N ASP A 389 7.93 -19.17 -1.92
CA ASP A 389 7.98 -20.49 -1.25
C ASP A 389 6.66 -21.24 -1.42
N ASP A 390 5.55 -20.53 -1.35
CA ASP A 390 4.21 -21.03 -1.64
C ASP A 390 4.12 -21.72 -3.01
N VAL A 391 4.67 -21.08 -4.05
CA VAL A 391 4.70 -21.64 -5.41
C VAL A 391 5.71 -22.76 -5.53
N ARG A 392 6.85 -22.65 -4.84
CA ARG A 392 7.88 -23.69 -4.81
C ARG A 392 7.35 -24.98 -4.19
N ASP A 393 6.64 -24.88 -3.08
CA ASP A 393 6.02 -25.98 -2.37
C ASP A 393 4.93 -26.63 -3.23
N PHE A 394 4.08 -25.81 -3.85
CA PHE A 394 3.08 -26.29 -4.80
C PHE A 394 3.68 -27.11 -5.94
N TYR A 395 4.73 -26.63 -6.61
CA TYR A 395 5.39 -27.38 -7.67
C TYR A 395 6.10 -28.64 -7.16
N SER A 396 6.70 -28.57 -5.98
CA SER A 396 7.33 -29.74 -5.32
C SER A 396 6.30 -30.83 -5.02
N GLU A 397 5.10 -30.45 -4.57
CA GLU A 397 3.99 -31.38 -4.34
C GLU A 397 3.47 -32.00 -5.64
N LEU A 398 3.33 -31.21 -6.70
CA LEU A 398 2.96 -31.72 -8.02
C LEU A 398 4.00 -32.71 -8.56
N GLU A 399 5.29 -32.44 -8.38
CA GLU A 399 6.37 -33.34 -8.76
C GLU A 399 6.31 -34.65 -7.98
N ARG A 400 6.20 -34.58 -6.65
CA ARG A 400 6.03 -35.76 -5.78
C ARG A 400 4.81 -36.60 -6.15
N ALA A 401 3.74 -35.95 -6.62
CA ALA A 401 2.52 -36.60 -7.08
C ALA A 401 2.57 -37.10 -8.53
N GLY A 402 3.66 -36.87 -9.28
CA GLY A 402 3.77 -37.23 -10.70
C GLY A 402 2.82 -36.43 -11.61
N LYS A 403 2.40 -35.24 -11.18
CA LYS A 403 1.42 -34.38 -11.88
C LYS A 403 2.03 -33.15 -12.52
N LEU A 404 3.32 -32.87 -12.30
CA LEU A 404 3.96 -31.65 -12.77
C LEU A 404 3.94 -31.51 -14.31
N ASP A 405 4.23 -32.59 -15.04
CA ASP A 405 4.18 -32.56 -16.51
C ASP A 405 2.75 -32.31 -17.03
N ASN A 406 1.75 -32.90 -16.36
CA ASN A 406 0.34 -32.66 -16.69
C ASN A 406 -0.06 -31.20 -16.43
N TYR A 407 0.45 -30.59 -15.36
CA TYR A 407 0.23 -29.18 -15.06
C TYR A 407 0.81 -28.27 -16.16
N TYR A 408 2.05 -28.50 -16.60
CA TYR A 408 2.64 -27.70 -17.68
C TYR A 408 1.95 -27.96 -19.03
N ALA A 409 1.55 -29.20 -19.32
CA ALA A 409 0.76 -29.50 -20.51
C ALA A 409 -0.60 -28.78 -20.48
N LEU A 410 -1.25 -28.73 -19.32
CA LEU A 410 -2.48 -27.98 -19.10
C LEU A 410 -2.24 -26.49 -19.34
N ALA A 411 -1.22 -25.90 -18.70
CA ALA A 411 -0.87 -24.49 -18.80
C ALA A 411 -0.70 -24.05 -20.26
N ARG A 412 0.08 -24.80 -21.06
CA ARG A 412 0.28 -24.52 -22.50
C ARG A 412 -1.01 -24.58 -23.31
N ARG A 413 -1.95 -25.45 -22.91
CA ARG A 413 -3.23 -25.64 -23.61
C ARG A 413 -4.22 -24.51 -23.32
N VAL A 414 -4.24 -24.00 -22.08
CA VAL A 414 -5.32 -23.11 -21.61
C VAL A 414 -4.90 -21.64 -21.46
N LEU A 415 -3.61 -21.34 -21.25
CA LEU A 415 -3.14 -19.95 -21.13
C LEU A 415 -3.04 -19.29 -22.51
N ARG A 416 -4.05 -18.50 -22.86
CA ARG A 416 -4.03 -17.64 -24.06
C ARG A 416 -3.25 -16.34 -23.81
N PRO A 417 -2.74 -15.65 -24.86
CA PRO A 417 -2.05 -14.37 -24.69
C PRO A 417 -2.87 -13.27 -24.00
N ASP A 418 -4.19 -13.32 -24.09
CA ASP A 418 -5.13 -12.36 -23.50
C ASP A 418 -5.74 -12.82 -22.17
N ALA A 419 -5.34 -14.00 -21.64
CA ALA A 419 -5.89 -14.54 -20.40
C ALA A 419 -5.51 -13.71 -19.16
N VAL A 420 -4.36 -13.02 -19.21
CA VAL A 420 -3.87 -12.14 -18.15
C VAL A 420 -3.59 -10.77 -18.73
N VAL A 421 -4.34 -9.77 -18.28
CA VAL A 421 -4.17 -8.36 -18.65
C VAL A 421 -3.52 -7.65 -17.49
N PHE A 422 -2.29 -7.23 -17.72
CA PHE A 422 -1.66 -6.27 -16.83
C PHE A 422 -1.94 -4.85 -17.31
N THR A 423 -2.42 -3.99 -16.40
CA THR A 423 -2.85 -2.61 -16.72
C THR A 423 -1.81 -1.55 -16.35
N GLY A 424 -0.77 -1.94 -15.61
CA GLY A 424 0.11 -1.00 -14.91
C GLY A 424 -0.53 -0.51 -13.62
N TYR A 425 -0.11 0.66 -13.15
CA TYR A 425 -0.59 1.24 -11.90
C TYR A 425 -1.83 2.11 -12.13
N LEU A 426 -2.90 1.81 -11.38
CA LEU A 426 -4.13 2.60 -11.31
C LEU A 426 -4.35 3.07 -9.88
N THR A 427 -4.81 4.30 -9.71
CA THR A 427 -5.16 4.89 -8.41
C THR A 427 -6.66 4.71 -8.14
N HIS A 428 -7.14 5.18 -6.97
CA HIS A 428 -8.57 5.16 -6.66
C HIS A 428 -9.40 6.02 -7.62
N ASN A 429 -8.79 7.00 -8.30
CA ASN A 429 -9.49 7.82 -9.29
C ASN A 429 -9.87 7.02 -10.55
N GLU A 430 -9.03 6.06 -10.92
CA GLU A 430 -9.30 5.16 -12.05
C GLU A 430 -10.08 3.93 -11.58
N LEU A 431 -9.72 3.34 -10.43
CA LEU A 431 -10.32 2.09 -9.91
C LEU A 431 -11.77 2.20 -9.45
N ARG A 432 -12.30 3.42 -9.32
CA ARG A 432 -13.71 3.66 -9.00
C ARG A 432 -14.67 3.31 -10.15
N HIS A 433 -14.13 3.20 -11.38
CA HIS A 433 -14.87 2.82 -12.58
C HIS A 433 -14.91 1.29 -12.69
#